data_AF-A0A815LY03-F1
#
_entry.id   AF-A0A815LY03-F1
#
_cell.length_a   1.000
_cell.length_b   1.000
_cell.length_c   1.000
_cell.angle_alpha   90.00
_cell.angle_beta   90.00
_cell.angle_gamma   90.00
#
_symmetry.space_group_name_H-M   'P 1'
#
loop_
_entity.id
_entity.type
_entity.pdbx_description
1 polymer ?
#
loop_
_entity_poly.entity_id
_entity_poly.type
_entity_poly.pdbx_seq_one_letter_code
_entity_poly.pdbx_strand_id
1 'polypeptide(L)'
;MFSNRIVRPSSFLFSFIRYNHRTKPYPDLTHPEQPIHFPETYQEKLALPLERPRFVDEYSIKGPPYGRVYEKIPFKFRVEKGRAYLYCACGWASTQPFCDGMCKRVWGNHDVRRNPKYRPIKYVAEETKDVWWCNCKQAKKRPFCDGTHKLDFVQKQTAVKN
;
A
#
# COMPACT_ATOMS: atom_id res chain seq x y z
N MET A 1 -47.18 28.32 -50.99
CA MET A 1 -48.12 27.32 -50.45
C MET A 1 -47.48 26.77 -49.16
N PHE A 2 -47.74 27.39 -48.01
CA PHE A 2 -48.70 26.91 -46.98
C PHE A 2 -48.47 25.44 -46.60
N SER A 3 -47.80 25.20 -45.47
CA SER A 3 -48.42 24.78 -44.18
C SER A 3 -48.37 23.23 -44.06
N ASN A 4 -47.89 22.62 -42.98
CA ASN A 4 -48.41 22.73 -41.63
C ASN A 4 -47.35 22.36 -40.58
N ARG A 5 -47.36 23.14 -39.48
CA ARG A 5 -46.87 22.73 -38.17
C ARG A 5 -47.72 21.57 -37.65
N ILE A 6 -47.07 20.59 -37.04
CA ILE A 6 -47.67 19.81 -35.94
C ILE A 6 -46.76 20.01 -34.73
N VAL A 7 -47.35 20.49 -33.64
CA VAL A 7 -46.69 20.76 -32.37
C VAL A 7 -47.19 19.74 -31.34
N ARG A 8 -46.30 19.41 -30.40
CA ARG A 8 -46.51 18.93 -29.01
C ARG A 8 -46.32 17.42 -28.78
N PRO A 9 -45.96 16.97 -27.56
CA PRO A 9 -45.65 17.73 -26.34
C PRO A 9 -44.30 17.39 -25.67
N SER A 10 -43.88 18.27 -24.78
CA SER A 10 -42.85 18.05 -23.77
C SER A 10 -43.32 17.07 -22.71
N SER A 11 -42.49 16.08 -22.38
CA SER A 11 -42.64 15.37 -21.10
C SER A 11 -41.36 14.61 -20.72
N PHE A 12 -40.86 14.97 -19.54
CA PHE A 12 -40.11 14.14 -18.61
C PHE A 12 -38.70 13.67 -19.00
N LEU A 13 -37.74 14.43 -18.45
CA LEU A 13 -36.55 13.94 -17.75
C LEU A 13 -36.55 12.42 -17.50
N PHE A 14 -35.69 11.71 -18.21
CA PHE A 14 -34.98 10.58 -17.61
C PHE A 14 -33.50 10.71 -17.94
N SER A 15 -32.76 11.13 -16.92
CA SER A 15 -31.31 11.03 -16.87
C SER A 15 -30.96 9.54 -17.01
N PHE A 16 -30.58 9.11 -18.22
CA PHE A 16 -29.93 7.83 -18.39
C PHE A 16 -28.47 7.99 -17.95
N ILE A 17 -28.27 7.91 -16.64
CA ILE A 17 -26.98 7.54 -16.06
C ILE A 17 -26.61 6.23 -16.74
N ARG A 18 -25.64 6.27 -17.66
CA ARG A 18 -24.96 5.06 -18.14
C ARG A 18 -24.12 4.51 -17.00
N TYR A 19 -24.78 3.82 -16.07
CA TYR A 19 -24.14 3.09 -14.97
C TYR A 19 -23.60 1.78 -15.52
N ASN A 20 -22.47 1.83 -16.21
CA ASN A 20 -21.76 0.61 -16.60
C ASN A 20 -20.82 0.19 -15.46
N HIS A 21 -21.39 -0.31 -14.36
CA HIS A 21 -20.63 -0.83 -13.21
C HIS A 21 -20.31 -2.31 -13.34
N ARG A 22 -19.76 -2.69 -14.50
CA ARG A 22 -19.00 -3.94 -14.59
C ARG A 22 -17.58 -3.70 -14.09
N THR A 23 -17.42 -3.52 -12.79
CA THR A 23 -16.15 -3.88 -12.15
C THR A 23 -16.47 -4.95 -11.14
N LYS A 24 -16.15 -6.19 -11.50
CA LYS A 24 -16.17 -7.33 -10.57
C LYS A 24 -15.30 -6.95 -9.36
N PRO A 25 -15.69 -7.28 -8.11
CA PRO A 25 -14.79 -7.16 -6.97
C PRO A 25 -13.52 -7.97 -7.27
N TYR A 26 -12.37 -7.32 -7.14
CA TYR A 26 -11.07 -7.94 -7.44
C TYR A 26 -10.81 -9.08 -6.44
N PRO A 27 -10.37 -10.27 -6.90
CA PRO A 27 -9.99 -11.34 -6.00
C PRO A 27 -8.74 -10.94 -5.20
N ASP A 28 -8.72 -11.31 -3.92
CA ASP A 28 -7.55 -11.18 -3.05
C ASP A 28 -6.45 -12.15 -3.54
N LEU A 29 -5.45 -11.61 -4.23
CA LEU A 29 -4.35 -12.39 -4.81
C LEU A 29 -3.39 -12.97 -3.75
N THR A 30 -3.57 -12.66 -2.47
CA THR A 30 -2.81 -13.25 -1.36
C THR A 30 -3.46 -14.53 -0.81
N HIS A 31 -4.72 -14.78 -1.20
CA HIS A 31 -5.47 -15.99 -0.89
C HIS A 31 -6.20 -16.49 -2.14
N PRO A 32 -5.50 -17.15 -3.08
CA PRO A 32 -6.05 -17.53 -4.40
C PRO A 32 -7.22 -18.53 -4.33
N GLU A 33 -7.49 -19.13 -3.16
CA GLU A 33 -8.60 -20.05 -2.92
C GLU A 33 -9.82 -19.38 -2.26
N GLN A 34 -9.78 -18.09 -1.92
CA GLN A 34 -10.94 -17.44 -1.31
C GLN A 34 -12.06 -17.26 -2.33
N PRO A 35 -13.28 -17.78 -2.05
CA PRO A 35 -14.42 -17.55 -2.92
C PRO A 35 -14.73 -16.05 -2.97
N ILE A 36 -14.99 -15.55 -4.18
CA ILE A 36 -15.36 -14.15 -4.40
C ILE A 36 -16.72 -13.93 -3.73
N HIS A 37 -16.73 -13.36 -2.53
CA HIS A 37 -17.96 -13.00 -1.83
C HIS A 37 -18.48 -11.69 -2.41
N PHE A 38 -19.59 -11.75 -3.14
CA PHE A 38 -20.29 -10.56 -3.58
C PHE A 38 -21.17 -10.08 -2.41
N PRO A 39 -21.06 -8.82 -1.96
CA PRO A 39 -21.91 -8.32 -0.89
C PRO A 39 -23.36 -8.26 -1.38
N GLU A 40 -24.23 -9.04 -0.74
CA GLU A 40 -25.63 -9.20 -1.12
C GLU A 40 -26.53 -8.24 -0.34
N THR A 41 -26.18 -7.94 0.92
CA THR A 41 -26.99 -7.09 1.81
C THR A 41 -26.64 -5.61 1.72
N TYR A 42 -27.59 -4.75 2.09
CA TYR A 42 -27.37 -3.29 2.16
C TYR A 42 -26.37 -2.90 3.25
N GLN A 43 -26.38 -3.61 4.38
CA GLN A 43 -25.45 -3.43 5.48
C GLN A 43 -24.01 -3.79 5.07
N GLU A 44 -23.82 -4.86 4.29
CA GLU A 44 -22.51 -5.20 3.70
C GLU A 44 -22.01 -4.13 2.73
N LYS A 45 -22.89 -3.58 1.88
CA LYS A 45 -22.54 -2.50 0.95
C LYS A 45 -22.18 -1.20 1.67
N LEU A 46 -22.84 -0.90 2.79
CA LEU A 46 -22.53 0.25 3.65
C LEU A 46 -21.23 0.08 4.43
N ALA A 47 -20.82 -1.17 4.73
CA ALA A 47 -19.56 -1.48 5.39
C ALA A 47 -18.34 -1.38 4.43
N LEU A 48 -18.56 -1.28 3.12
CA LEU A 48 -17.51 -0.99 2.16
C LEU A 48 -17.05 0.47 2.29
N PRO A 49 -15.75 0.77 2.13
CA PRO A 49 -15.27 2.14 2.08
C PRO A 49 -16.05 2.95 1.03
N LEU A 50 -16.51 4.15 1.40
CA LEU A 50 -17.30 5.03 0.52
C LEU A 50 -16.54 5.43 -0.76
N GLU A 51 -15.21 5.36 -0.72
CA GLU A 51 -14.33 5.58 -1.87
C GLU A 51 -13.74 4.25 -2.35
N ARG A 52 -13.67 4.06 -3.66
CA ARG A 52 -12.95 2.90 -4.22
C ARG A 52 -11.46 3.08 -3.94
N PRO A 53 -10.78 2.07 -3.37
CA PRO A 53 -9.33 2.09 -3.30
C PRO A 53 -8.78 2.13 -4.72
N ARG A 54 -8.01 3.18 -5.03
CA ARG A 54 -7.20 3.32 -6.23
C ARG A 54 -6.03 2.33 -6.28
N PHE A 55 -5.74 1.59 -5.20
CA PHE A 55 -4.65 0.62 -5.15
C PHE A 55 -4.86 -0.54 -4.17
N VAL A 56 -4.14 -1.65 -4.42
CA VAL A 56 -4.30 -2.99 -3.78
C VAL A 56 -4.10 -2.98 -2.24
N ASP A 57 -3.59 -1.88 -1.68
CA ASP A 57 -3.34 -1.73 -0.24
C ASP A 57 -3.66 -0.32 0.29
N GLU A 58 -4.48 0.48 -0.41
CA GLU A 58 -4.80 1.87 0.02
C GLU A 58 -5.36 1.96 1.42
N TYR A 59 -6.12 0.94 1.79
CA TYR A 59 -6.71 0.80 3.10
C TYR A 59 -6.07 -0.33 3.90
N SER A 60 -4.89 -0.83 3.51
CA SER A 60 -4.20 -1.88 4.25
C SER A 60 -3.79 -1.35 5.62
N ILE A 61 -4.47 -1.85 6.64
CA ILE A 61 -4.22 -1.58 8.06
C ILE A 61 -2.78 -1.99 8.46
N LYS A 62 -2.05 -2.71 7.59
CA LYS A 62 -0.76 -3.38 7.85
C LYS A 62 0.49 -2.63 7.35
N GLY A 63 0.36 -1.43 6.75
CA GLY A 63 1.49 -0.61 6.29
C GLY A 63 2.09 -1.05 4.94
N PRO A 64 3.25 -0.51 4.49
CA PRO A 64 3.84 -0.84 3.19
C PRO A 64 4.20 -2.33 3.09
N PRO A 65 4.21 -2.94 1.89
CA PRO A 65 4.54 -4.34 1.71
C PRO A 65 5.96 -4.67 2.24
N TYR A 66 6.20 -5.95 2.53
CA TYR A 66 7.52 -6.40 2.96
C TYR A 66 8.55 -6.23 1.84
N GLY A 67 9.70 -5.67 2.18
CA GLY A 67 10.81 -5.43 1.25
C GLY A 67 11.68 -6.66 1.06
N ARG A 68 12.74 -6.54 0.24
CA ARG A 68 13.77 -7.59 0.17
C ARG A 68 14.58 -7.65 1.46
N VAL A 69 15.06 -8.84 1.81
CA VAL A 69 15.99 -9.01 2.94
C VAL A 69 17.33 -8.36 2.58
N TYR A 70 17.66 -7.28 3.27
CA TYR A 70 18.98 -6.67 3.16
C TYR A 70 19.98 -7.40 4.06
N GLU A 71 19.62 -7.58 5.33
CA GLU A 71 20.45 -8.29 6.29
C GLU A 71 19.60 -8.98 7.36
N LYS A 72 20.09 -10.11 7.89
CA LYS A 72 19.40 -10.95 8.87
C LYS A 72 19.73 -10.59 10.32
N ILE A 73 20.54 -9.57 10.54
CA ILE A 73 20.85 -9.01 11.86
C ILE A 73 20.26 -7.59 11.97
N PRO A 74 19.73 -7.19 13.14
CA PRO A 74 19.21 -5.85 13.34
C PRO A 74 20.33 -4.82 13.45
N PHE A 75 20.03 -3.56 13.10
CA PHE A 75 20.99 -2.47 13.19
C PHE A 75 20.76 -1.62 14.43
N LYS A 76 21.77 -1.49 15.28
CA LYS A 76 21.73 -0.63 16.46
C LYS A 76 22.06 0.80 16.06
N PHE A 77 21.19 1.76 16.40
CA PHE A 77 21.44 3.18 16.16
C PHE A 77 20.90 4.03 17.31
N ARG A 78 21.68 5.02 17.74
CA ARG A 78 21.28 5.97 18.77
C ARG A 78 20.47 7.10 18.15
N VAL A 79 19.18 7.17 18.47
CA VAL A 79 18.29 8.23 18.00
C VAL A 79 18.35 9.44 18.92
N GLU A 80 18.04 10.62 18.40
CA GLU A 80 17.99 11.90 19.11
C GLU A 80 16.54 12.38 19.23
N LYS A 81 16.13 12.81 20.43
CA LYS A 81 14.79 13.35 20.68
C LYS A 81 14.41 14.45 19.69
N GLY A 82 13.20 14.36 19.14
CA GLY A 82 12.63 15.31 18.18
C GLY A 82 13.11 15.12 16.74
N ARG A 83 14.14 14.31 16.49
CA ARG A 83 14.65 14.06 15.14
C ARG A 83 13.79 13.05 14.39
N ALA A 84 13.53 13.35 13.11
CA ALA A 84 12.83 12.45 12.21
C ALA A 84 13.81 11.54 11.46
N TYR A 85 13.52 10.25 11.45
CA TYR A 85 14.27 9.22 10.74
C TYR A 85 13.35 8.58 9.70
N LEU A 86 13.88 8.39 8.49
CA LEU A 86 13.15 7.75 7.40
C LEU A 86 13.67 6.33 7.22
N TYR A 87 12.91 5.35 7.67
CA TYR A 87 13.24 3.94 7.56
C TYR A 87 13.03 3.40 6.15
N CYS A 88 13.99 2.62 5.63
CA CYS A 88 13.85 1.94 4.35
C CYS A 88 12.95 0.71 4.47
N ALA A 89 11.75 0.78 3.86
CA ALA A 89 10.83 -0.36 3.78
C ALA A 89 11.11 -1.31 2.61
N CYS A 90 11.79 -0.85 1.54
CA CYS A 90 11.97 -1.64 0.31
C CYS A 90 13.16 -2.61 0.33
N GLY A 91 14.18 -2.34 1.16
CA GLY A 91 15.43 -3.12 1.21
C GLY A 91 16.46 -2.81 0.12
N TRP A 92 16.24 -1.77 -0.70
CA TRP A 92 17.13 -1.37 -1.80
C TRP A 92 18.00 -0.15 -1.50
N ALA A 93 17.82 0.50 -0.35
CA ALA A 93 18.72 1.59 0.03
C ALA A 93 20.13 1.05 0.27
N SER A 94 21.15 1.84 -0.09
CA SER A 94 22.55 1.59 0.28
C SER A 94 22.85 2.11 1.70
N THR A 95 22.06 3.06 2.21
CA THR A 95 22.21 3.67 3.54
C THR A 95 21.37 2.98 4.62
N GLN A 96 21.22 1.65 4.54
CA GLN A 96 20.41 0.88 5.50
C GLN A 96 20.86 1.14 6.95
N PRO A 97 19.91 1.26 7.90
CA PRO A 97 18.47 0.98 7.79
C PRO A 97 17.63 2.13 7.21
N PHE A 98 18.25 3.25 6.86
CA PHE A 98 17.58 4.47 6.44
C PHE A 98 17.32 4.51 4.92
N CYS A 99 16.37 5.33 4.51
CA CYS A 99 15.99 5.51 3.13
C CYS A 99 16.86 6.56 2.44
N ASP A 100 17.44 6.21 1.30
CA ASP A 100 18.17 7.09 0.37
C ASP A 100 17.35 7.47 -0.88
N GLY A 101 16.08 7.05 -0.92
CA GLY A 101 15.23 7.26 -2.09
C GLY A 101 15.40 6.23 -3.21
N MET A 102 16.17 5.15 -3.05
CA MET A 102 16.24 4.08 -4.06
C MET A 102 14.87 3.46 -4.37
N CYS A 103 13.94 3.49 -3.42
CA CYS A 103 12.54 3.13 -3.66
C CYS A 103 11.97 3.84 -4.90
N LYS A 104 12.34 5.11 -5.16
CA LYS A 104 11.91 5.87 -6.34
C LYS A 104 12.28 5.24 -7.67
N ARG A 105 13.45 4.57 -7.72
CA ARG A 105 13.94 3.87 -8.92
C ARG A 105 13.27 2.51 -9.12
N VAL A 106 12.85 1.88 -8.03
CA VAL A 106 12.09 0.60 -8.05
C VAL A 106 10.65 0.83 -8.51
N TRP A 107 10.15 2.07 -8.52
CA TRP A 107 8.80 2.42 -8.94
C TRP A 107 8.58 2.41 -10.46
N GLY A 108 9.42 1.78 -11.29
CA GLY A 108 9.13 1.51 -12.70
C GLY A 108 8.53 2.67 -13.52
N ASN A 109 7.43 2.39 -14.24
CA ASN A 109 6.78 3.27 -15.21
C ASN A 109 6.01 4.43 -14.55
N HIS A 110 5.58 5.41 -15.36
CA HIS A 110 4.93 6.66 -14.91
C HIS A 110 3.71 6.45 -13.97
N ASP A 111 2.95 5.35 -14.15
CA ASP A 111 1.82 5.02 -13.28
C ASP A 111 2.24 4.60 -11.86
N VAL A 112 3.38 3.92 -11.74
CA VAL A 112 3.91 3.44 -10.46
C VAL A 112 4.66 4.57 -9.71
N ARG A 113 5.07 5.65 -10.38
CA ARG A 113 5.51 6.90 -9.71
C ARG A 113 4.38 7.61 -8.96
N ARG A 114 3.14 7.52 -9.46
CA ARG A 114 1.94 8.04 -8.78
C ARG A 114 1.45 7.11 -7.67
N ASN A 115 1.79 5.82 -7.75
CA ASN A 115 1.46 4.79 -6.78
C ASN A 115 2.68 3.96 -6.33
N PRO A 116 3.56 4.51 -5.48
CA PRO A 116 4.82 3.88 -5.11
C PRO A 116 4.62 2.64 -4.23
N LYS A 117 4.97 1.45 -4.74
CA LYS A 117 4.92 0.16 -4.00
C LYS A 117 5.59 0.21 -2.63
N TYR A 118 6.68 0.98 -2.51
CA TYR A 118 7.38 1.15 -1.25
C TYR A 118 7.50 2.62 -0.89
N ARG A 119 7.12 2.96 0.34
CA ARG A 119 7.33 4.28 0.94
C ARG A 119 8.19 4.14 2.20
N PRO A 120 9.10 5.08 2.47
CA PRO A 120 9.82 5.08 3.73
C PRO A 120 8.86 5.31 4.91
N ILE A 121 9.13 4.65 6.03
CA ILE A 121 8.34 4.84 7.26
C ILE A 121 9.01 5.96 8.06
N LYS A 122 8.26 7.03 8.33
CA LYS A 122 8.74 8.13 9.17
C LYS A 122 8.62 7.74 10.64
N TYR A 123 9.73 7.82 11.37
CA TYR A 123 9.78 7.69 12.82
C TYR A 123 10.30 9.01 13.41
N VAL A 124 9.56 9.58 14.37
CA VAL A 124 10.04 10.73 15.14
C VAL A 124 10.41 10.20 16.52
N ALA A 125 11.66 10.40 16.92
CA ALA A 125 12.12 9.91 18.20
C ALA A 125 11.57 10.77 19.35
N GLU A 126 10.82 10.16 20.27
CA GLU A 126 10.29 10.82 21.45
C GLU A 126 11.39 11.10 22.50
N GLU A 127 12.45 10.29 22.46
CA GLU A 127 13.56 10.30 23.43
C GLU A 127 14.88 9.95 22.75
N THR A 128 15.99 10.40 23.34
CA THR A 128 17.34 10.05 22.90
C THR A 128 17.73 8.69 23.47
N LYS A 129 17.72 7.64 22.65
CA LYS A 129 18.03 6.26 23.10
C LYS A 129 18.59 5.38 21.99
N ASP A 130 19.19 4.27 22.39
CA ASP A 130 19.59 3.23 21.44
C ASP A 130 18.37 2.43 20.98
N VAL A 131 18.23 2.28 19.67
CA VAL A 131 17.11 1.57 19.05
C VAL A 131 17.62 0.55 18.05
N TRP A 132 16.92 -0.60 17.98
CA TRP A 132 17.22 -1.68 17.06
C TRP A 132 16.29 -1.64 15.85
N TRP A 133 16.86 -1.28 14.70
CA TRP A 133 16.15 -1.18 13.43
C TRP A 133 16.09 -2.53 12.71
N CYS A 134 14.98 -2.77 12.01
CA CYS A 134 14.82 -3.99 11.21
C CYS A 134 15.57 -3.89 9.87
N ASN A 135 16.57 -4.77 9.64
CA ASN A 135 17.23 -4.88 8.33
C ASN A 135 16.66 -5.99 7.43
N CYS A 136 15.95 -6.98 7.98
CA CYS A 136 15.38 -8.06 7.16
C CYS A 136 14.13 -7.64 6.38
N LYS A 137 13.51 -6.53 6.77
CA LYS A 137 12.27 -5.97 6.19
C LYS A 137 11.03 -6.84 6.30
N GLN A 138 11.11 -7.95 7.06
CA GLN A 138 10.01 -8.89 7.31
C GLN A 138 9.30 -8.66 8.66
N ALA A 139 9.81 -7.76 9.51
CA ALA A 139 9.23 -7.51 10.84
C ALA A 139 7.76 -7.05 10.75
N LYS A 140 6.92 -7.57 11.64
CA LYS A 140 5.54 -7.11 11.81
C LYS A 140 5.52 -5.72 12.45
N LYS A 141 6.43 -5.46 13.41
CA LYS A 141 6.55 -4.16 14.11
C LYS A 141 7.60 -3.23 13.48
N ARG A 142 7.56 -3.06 12.15
CA ARG A 142 8.43 -2.08 11.45
C ARG A 142 8.15 -0.66 11.98
N PRO A 143 9.18 0.18 12.17
CA PRO A 143 10.54 0.05 11.63
C PRO A 143 11.53 -0.73 12.52
N PHE A 144 11.09 -1.20 13.69
CA PHE A 144 11.95 -1.84 14.67
C PHE A 144 12.07 -3.34 14.50
N CYS A 145 13.12 -3.90 15.08
CA CYS A 145 13.31 -5.33 15.16
C CYS A 145 12.33 -5.96 16.17
N ASP A 146 11.62 -7.01 15.75
CA ASP A 146 10.72 -7.80 16.60
C ASP A 146 11.15 -9.28 16.68
N GLY A 147 12.38 -9.60 16.26
CA GLY A 147 12.90 -10.97 16.23
C GLY A 147 12.50 -11.78 14.99
N THR A 148 11.65 -11.27 14.10
CA THR A 148 11.24 -11.98 12.86
C THR A 148 12.43 -12.43 12.00
N HIS A 149 13.56 -11.72 12.08
CA HIS A 149 14.78 -12.10 11.37
C HIS A 149 15.32 -13.48 11.75
N LYS A 150 14.98 -14.02 12.91
CA LYS A 150 15.42 -15.35 13.38
C LYS A 150 14.57 -16.50 12.83
N LEU A 151 13.40 -16.21 12.26
CA LEU A 151 12.50 -17.24 11.76
C LEU A 151 13.08 -17.90 10.50
N ASP A 152 12.84 -19.21 10.36
CA ASP A 152 13.41 -20.03 9.29
C ASP A 152 13.14 -19.47 7.89
N PHE A 153 11.95 -18.92 7.65
CA PHE A 153 11.63 -18.36 6.33
C PHE A 153 12.51 -17.16 5.97
N VAL A 154 12.95 -16.36 6.96
CA VAL A 154 13.89 -15.24 6.74
C VAL A 154 15.32 -15.76 6.63
N GLN A 155 15.68 -16.77 7.44
CA GLN A 155 16.99 -17.39 7.41
C GLN A 155 17.26 -18.12 6.08
N LYS A 156 16.24 -18.68 5.44
CA LYS A 156 16.32 -19.32 4.12
C LYS A 156 16.38 -18.32 2.96
N GLN A 157 15.95 -17.06 3.14
CA GLN A 157 16.02 -16.05 2.08
C GLN A 157 17.45 -15.56 1.84
N THR A 158 17.75 -15.19 0.60
CA THR A 158 19.04 -14.57 0.23
C THR A 158 19.08 -13.13 0.75
N ALA A 159 20.09 -12.82 1.56
CA ALA A 159 20.35 -11.44 1.98
C ALA A 159 21.18 -10.75 0.89
N VAL A 160 20.72 -9.61 0.40
CA VAL A 160 21.42 -8.88 -0.66
C VAL A 160 21.84 -7.52 -0.13
N LYS A 161 23.16 -7.29 -0.10
CA LYS A 161 23.78 -5.99 0.19
C LYS A 161 24.07 -5.28 -1.14
N ASN A 162 23.93 -3.95 -1.15
CA ASN A 162 24.25 -3.11 -2.31
C ASN A 162 25.59 -2.44 -2.09
#